data_AF-Q0AGZ2-F1
#
_entry.id   AF-Q0AGZ2-F1
#
_cell.length_a   1.000
_cell.length_b   1.000
_cell.length_c   1.000
_cell.angle_alpha   90.00
_cell.angle_beta   90.00
_cell.angle_gamma   90.00
#
_symmetry.space_group_name_H-M   'P 1'
#
loop_
_entity.id
_entity.type
_entity.pdbx_description
1 polymer ?
#
loop_
_entity_poly.entity_id
_entity_poly.type
_entity_poly.pdbx_seq_one_letter_code
_entity_poly.pdbx_strand_id
1 'polypeptide(L)'
;MNQSSILDFRSATSFVPILVLYSNDMEMISKRLQEKIASAPGFFRNSPVLFDLSELNENDMEIDVAALISRLRQLSLFPVGIRGGDPLQEKQALALAVPVDSGRSRSNPVLPEVQKKDDAVPEFQAVIRDAVHAPAMMITQPVRSGQRVYAASDLVILAQVSAGAEIMAEGNIHIYNTLRGRALAGVQGDIEARLFCLDLQAELVSIAGIYKTIEDLKEISRKKPVQVYLRDQALIIQELS
;
A
#
# COMPACT_ATOMS: atom_id res chain seq x y z
N MET A 1 3.85 -44.18 15.20
CA MET A 1 3.27 -43.11 16.04
C MET A 1 3.46 -41.80 15.27
N ASN A 2 2.38 -41.22 14.74
CA ASN A 2 2.45 -39.93 14.06
C ASN A 2 2.68 -38.84 15.12
N GLN A 3 3.82 -38.17 15.07
CA GLN A 3 4.01 -36.93 15.81
C GLN A 3 3.11 -35.88 15.14
N SER A 4 1.95 -35.62 15.75
CA SER A 4 1.13 -34.45 15.43
C SER A 4 1.97 -33.21 15.74
N SER A 5 2.12 -32.28 14.78
CA SER A 5 2.84 -31.02 15.06
C SER A 5 2.13 -30.26 16.19
N ILE A 6 2.88 -29.86 17.22
CA ILE A 6 2.36 -29.09 18.37
C ILE A 6 2.32 -27.58 18.02
N LEU A 7 3.17 -27.15 17.08
CA LEU A 7 3.29 -25.77 16.61
C LEU A 7 3.94 -25.76 15.22
N ASP A 8 3.51 -24.86 14.34
CA ASP A 8 4.15 -24.55 13.07
C ASP A 8 4.23 -23.03 12.86
N PHE A 9 5.38 -22.52 12.39
CA PHE A 9 5.47 -21.15 11.90
C PHE A 9 5.09 -21.11 10.43
N ARG A 10 4.08 -20.30 10.08
CA ARG A 10 3.70 -20.04 8.69
C ARG A 10 3.83 -18.56 8.41
N SER A 11 4.49 -18.24 7.31
CA SER A 11 4.52 -16.88 6.79
C SER A 11 3.25 -16.63 5.98
N ALA A 12 2.61 -15.50 6.23
CA ALA A 12 1.50 -15.01 5.43
C ALA A 12 1.83 -13.59 4.97
N THR A 13 1.49 -13.25 3.73
CA THR A 13 1.59 -11.87 3.26
C THR A 13 0.44 -11.07 3.88
N SER A 14 0.78 -10.06 4.67
CA SER A 14 -0.19 -9.16 5.29
C SER A 14 0.06 -7.75 4.78
N PHE A 15 -1.02 -7.06 4.40
CA PHE A 15 -0.96 -5.66 4.07
C PHE A 15 -1.25 -4.84 5.31
N VAL A 16 -0.30 -3.99 5.68
CA VAL A 16 -0.43 -3.07 6.80
C VAL A 16 -0.39 -1.65 6.24
N PRO A 17 -1.47 -0.84 6.38
CA PRO A 17 -1.44 0.54 5.95
C PRO A 17 -0.31 1.30 6.66
N ILE A 18 0.34 2.18 5.91
CA ILE A 18 1.40 3.06 6.41
C ILE A 18 0.83 4.47 6.57
N LEU A 19 0.85 4.98 7.79
CA LEU A 19 0.52 6.36 8.14
C LEU A 19 1.79 7.22 8.05
N VAL A 20 1.94 7.94 6.95
CA VAL A 20 3.02 8.92 6.78
C VAL A 20 2.60 10.25 7.40
N LEU A 21 3.45 10.82 8.25
CA LEU A 21 3.20 12.10 8.93
C LEU A 21 3.99 13.24 8.28
N TYR A 22 3.27 14.29 7.87
CA TYR A 22 3.84 15.51 7.27
C TYR A 22 3.70 16.74 8.18
N SER A 23 3.16 16.56 9.38
CA SER A 23 2.97 17.62 10.39
C SER A 23 3.10 17.00 11.78
N ASN A 24 3.63 17.77 12.74
CA ASN A 24 3.72 17.40 14.15
C ASN A 24 2.56 17.96 15.01
N ASP A 25 1.55 18.60 14.40
CA ASP A 25 0.36 19.06 15.10
C ASP A 25 -0.59 17.88 15.42
N MET A 26 -0.57 17.47 16.68
CA MET A 26 -1.37 16.34 17.19
C MET A 26 -2.88 16.54 17.07
N GLU A 27 -3.38 17.77 17.14
CA GLU A 27 -4.81 18.06 16.97
C GLU A 27 -5.21 17.91 15.50
N MET A 28 -4.41 18.49 14.60
CA MET A 28 -4.65 18.39 13.17
C MET A 28 -4.57 16.94 12.67
N ILE A 29 -3.55 16.18 13.12
CA ILE A 29 -3.39 14.75 12.83
C ILE A 29 -4.64 13.98 13.30
N SER A 30 -5.08 14.22 14.54
CA SER A 30 -6.24 13.54 15.13
C SER A 30 -7.51 13.80 14.31
N LYS A 31 -7.76 15.05 13.92
CA LYS A 31 -8.93 15.43 13.13
C LYS A 31 -8.92 14.74 11.76
N ARG A 32 -7.79 14.81 11.05
CA ARG A 32 -7.63 14.17 9.72
C ARG A 32 -7.77 12.66 9.78
N LEU A 33 -7.26 12.01 10.82
CA LEU A 33 -7.43 10.58 11.03
C LEU A 33 -8.91 10.21 11.26
N GLN A 34 -9.63 10.98 12.07
CA GLN A 34 -11.07 10.75 12.29
C GLN A 34 -11.88 10.86 11.00
N GLU A 35 -11.59 11.88 10.17
CA GLU A 35 -12.21 12.06 8.85
C GLU A 35 -11.93 10.82 7.95
N LYS A 36 -10.67 10.38 7.85
CA LYS A 36 -10.29 9.18 7.07
C LYS A 36 -10.96 7.91 7.60
N ILE A 37 -11.01 7.71 8.91
CA ILE A 37 -11.66 6.54 9.52
C ILE A 37 -13.16 6.53 9.20
N ALA A 38 -13.82 7.69 9.29
CA ALA A 38 -15.23 7.83 8.97
C ALA A 38 -15.54 7.52 7.50
N SER A 39 -14.61 7.86 6.58
CA SER A 39 -14.77 7.59 5.14
C SER A 39 -14.77 6.11 4.76
N ALA A 40 -14.03 5.28 5.51
CA ALA A 40 -13.90 3.85 5.26
C ALA A 40 -13.83 3.02 6.57
N PRO A 41 -14.92 2.95 7.37
CA PRO A 41 -14.88 2.32 8.68
C PRO A 41 -14.52 0.83 8.62
N GLY A 42 -14.94 0.13 7.56
CA GLY A 42 -14.62 -1.28 7.37
C GLY A 42 -13.13 -1.56 7.11
N PHE A 43 -12.39 -0.56 6.62
CA PHE A 43 -10.95 -0.67 6.36
C PHE A 43 -10.11 -0.31 7.59
N PHE A 44 -10.53 0.71 8.34
CA PHE A 44 -9.75 1.23 9.47
C PHE A 44 -10.12 0.63 10.83
N ARG A 45 -11.30 0.03 10.98
CA ARG A 45 -11.72 -0.57 12.27
C ARG A 45 -10.75 -1.68 12.68
N ASN A 46 -10.13 -1.52 13.85
CA ASN A 46 -9.15 -2.45 14.39
C ASN A 46 -7.98 -2.72 13.43
N SER A 47 -7.63 -1.74 12.60
CA SER A 47 -6.61 -1.91 11.57
C SER A 47 -5.20 -1.84 12.18
N PRO A 48 -4.31 -2.82 11.90
CA PRO A 48 -2.89 -2.66 12.21
C PRO A 48 -2.34 -1.50 11.37
N VAL A 49 -1.50 -0.65 11.95
CA VAL A 49 -0.90 0.49 11.25
C VAL A 49 0.59 0.58 11.54
N LEU A 50 1.38 0.80 10.49
CA LEU A 50 2.75 1.28 10.60
C LEU A 50 2.70 2.80 10.54
N PHE A 51 3.37 3.52 11.42
CA PHE A 51 3.53 4.97 11.27
C PHE A 51 4.96 5.32 10.90
N ASP A 52 5.10 6.24 9.96
CA ASP A 52 6.36 6.63 9.34
C ASP A 52 6.68 8.08 9.72
N LEU A 53 7.82 8.26 10.38
CA LEU A 53 8.34 9.55 10.85
C LEU A 53 9.43 10.13 9.94
N SER A 54 9.75 9.48 8.81
CA SER A 54 10.85 9.91 7.93
C SER A 54 10.71 11.37 7.53
N GLU A 55 9.52 11.76 7.04
CA GLU A 55 9.22 13.13 6.62
C GLU A 55 9.31 14.15 7.76
N LEU A 56 8.95 13.78 8.98
CA LEU A 56 9.08 14.67 10.14
C LEU A 56 10.54 14.89 10.49
N ASN A 57 11.32 13.80 10.55
CA ASN A 57 12.72 13.85 10.93
C ASN A 57 13.60 14.50 9.85
N GLU A 58 13.31 14.30 8.56
CA GLU A 58 13.99 14.98 7.46
C GLU A 58 13.78 16.51 7.46
N ASN A 59 12.69 16.98 8.08
CA ASN A 59 12.32 18.38 8.20
C ASN A 59 12.49 18.94 9.63
N ASP A 60 13.22 18.25 10.50
CA ASP A 60 13.47 18.64 11.91
C ASP A 60 12.18 18.95 12.72
N MET A 61 11.08 18.25 12.43
CA MET A 61 9.80 18.39 13.13
C MET A 61 9.67 17.34 14.24
N GLU A 62 9.85 17.75 15.49
CA GLU A 62 9.71 16.85 16.64
C GLU A 62 8.24 16.48 16.92
N ILE A 63 8.00 15.22 17.29
CA ILE A 63 6.68 14.71 17.70
C ILE A 63 6.80 13.81 18.94
N ASP A 64 5.82 13.91 19.86
CA ASP A 64 5.71 12.99 21.00
C ASP A 64 5.17 11.63 20.53
N VAL A 65 6.08 10.67 20.36
CA VAL A 65 5.77 9.30 19.92
C VAL A 65 4.83 8.59 20.89
N ALA A 66 4.97 8.81 22.20
CA ALA A 66 4.13 8.17 23.19
C ALA A 66 2.69 8.70 23.11
N ALA A 67 2.53 10.02 22.96
CA ALA A 67 1.23 10.65 22.74
C ALA A 67 0.60 10.19 21.42
N LEU A 68 1.39 10.09 20.33
CA LEU A 68 0.92 9.56 19.05
C LEU A 68 0.39 8.13 19.17
N ILE A 69 1.16 7.21 19.77
CA ILE A 69 0.73 5.81 19.96
C ILE A 69 -0.55 5.74 20.80
N SER A 70 -0.61 6.49 21.89
CA SER A 70 -1.81 6.58 22.74
C SER A 70 -3.02 7.03 21.93
N ARG A 71 -2.84 8.06 21.08
CA ARG A 71 -3.91 8.62 20.26
C ARG A 71 -4.38 7.64 19.18
N LEU A 72 -3.47 6.96 18.49
CA LEU A 72 -3.82 5.93 17.50
C LEU A 72 -4.67 4.81 18.13
N ARG A 73 -4.28 4.35 19.33
CA ARG A 73 -5.04 3.33 20.09
C ARG A 73 -6.44 3.82 20.48
N GLN A 74 -6.58 5.07 20.91
CA GLN A 74 -7.89 5.67 21.20
C GLN A 74 -8.82 5.69 19.97
N LEU A 75 -8.25 5.82 18.77
CA LEU A 75 -8.98 5.78 17.49
C LEU A 75 -9.22 4.34 16.99
N SER A 76 -8.98 3.32 17.82
CA SER A 76 -9.11 1.89 17.46
C SER A 76 -8.20 1.44 16.31
N LEU A 77 -7.06 2.12 16.13
CA LEU A 77 -5.95 1.65 15.31
C LEU A 77 -4.96 0.90 16.21
N PHE A 78 -4.28 -0.08 15.65
CA PHE A 78 -3.27 -0.87 16.36
C PHE A 78 -1.89 -0.57 15.78
N PRO A 79 -1.09 0.32 16.39
CA PRO A 79 0.28 0.56 15.95
C PRO A 79 1.08 -0.73 16.07
N VAL A 80 1.55 -1.27 14.94
CA VAL A 80 2.32 -2.53 14.87
C VAL A 80 3.77 -2.30 14.46
N GLY A 81 4.14 -1.06 14.13
CA GLY A 81 5.53 -0.68 13.99
C GLY A 81 5.73 0.79 13.69
N ILE A 82 6.97 1.23 13.86
CA ILE A 82 7.48 2.56 13.54
C ILE A 82 8.53 2.46 12.44
N ARG A 83 8.54 3.41 11.50
CA ARG A 83 9.59 3.57 10.48
C ARG A 83 10.14 4.98 10.50
N GLY A 84 11.42 5.13 10.16
CA GLY A 84 12.05 6.44 9.98
C GLY A 84 12.23 7.23 11.27
N GLY A 85 12.09 6.59 12.44
CA GLY A 85 12.30 7.22 13.73
C GLY A 85 13.79 7.36 14.07
N ASP A 86 14.13 8.35 14.90
CA ASP A 86 15.46 8.44 15.51
C ASP A 86 15.63 7.43 16.68
N PRO A 87 16.85 7.23 17.22
CA PRO A 87 17.07 6.25 18.29
C PRO A 87 16.25 6.48 19.58
N LEU A 88 15.89 7.73 19.90
CA LEU A 88 15.04 8.06 21.04
C LEU A 88 13.59 7.67 20.75
N GLN A 89 13.08 8.04 19.57
CA GLN A 89 11.74 7.72 19.09
C GLN A 89 11.53 6.20 18.98
N GLU A 90 12.49 5.47 18.44
CA GLU A 90 12.49 4.01 18.36
C GLU A 90 12.42 3.36 19.75
N LYS A 91 13.23 3.87 20.70
CA LYS A 91 13.23 3.40 22.09
C LYS A 91 11.88 3.66 22.78
N GLN A 92 11.28 4.83 22.57
CA GLN A 92 9.97 5.18 23.10
C GLN A 92 8.87 4.27 22.53
N ALA A 93 8.89 4.02 21.22
CA ALA A 93 7.95 3.12 20.56
C ALA A 93 8.07 1.69 21.10
N LEU A 94 9.29 1.18 21.24
CA LEU A 94 9.55 -0.16 21.77
C LEU A 94 9.07 -0.33 23.22
N ALA A 95 9.27 0.69 24.07
CA ALA A 95 8.77 0.71 25.44
C ALA A 95 7.22 0.62 25.52
N LEU A 96 6.54 0.99 24.44
CA LEU A 96 5.09 0.89 24.29
C LEU A 96 4.65 -0.33 23.45
N ALA A 97 5.54 -1.31 23.25
CA ALA A 97 5.30 -2.53 22.47
C ALA A 97 5.02 -2.28 20.98
N VAL A 98 5.63 -1.24 20.41
CA VAL A 98 5.62 -0.97 18.97
C VAL A 98 7.05 -1.17 18.45
N PRO A 99 7.32 -2.26 17.72
CA PRO A 99 8.67 -2.56 17.23
C PRO A 99 9.09 -1.61 16.10
N VAL A 100 10.38 -1.51 15.86
CA VAL A 100 10.90 -0.83 14.67
C VAL A 100 10.67 -1.74 13.46
N ASP A 101 9.97 -1.21 12.46
CA ASP A 101 9.94 -1.81 11.13
C ASP A 101 11.16 -1.31 10.37
N SER A 102 12.20 -2.15 10.31
CA SER A 102 13.39 -1.86 9.53
C SER A 102 13.08 -1.75 8.03
N GLY A 103 11.90 -2.20 7.59
CA GLY A 103 11.52 -2.33 6.19
C GLY A 103 12.43 -3.33 5.47
N ARG A 104 11.88 -4.08 4.52
CA ARG A 104 12.69 -4.30 3.30
C ARG A 104 12.80 -2.92 2.69
N SER A 105 13.96 -2.31 2.89
CA SER A 105 14.28 -0.95 2.51
C SER A 105 13.61 -0.59 1.18
N ARG A 106 13.12 0.65 1.05
CA ARG A 106 13.08 1.36 -0.24
C ARG A 106 14.52 1.56 -0.73
N SER A 107 15.32 0.50 -0.77
CA SER A 107 16.58 0.50 -1.46
C SER A 107 16.19 0.56 -2.92
N ASN A 108 16.17 1.78 -3.46
CA ASN A 108 16.91 1.99 -4.69
C ASN A 108 18.12 1.05 -4.63
N PRO A 109 18.29 0.11 -5.58
CA PRO A 109 19.52 -0.64 -5.61
C PRO A 109 20.61 0.42 -5.63
N VAL A 110 21.38 0.51 -4.55
CA VAL A 110 22.62 1.26 -4.53
C VAL A 110 23.49 0.50 -5.51
N LEU A 111 23.40 0.91 -6.79
CA LEU A 111 24.39 0.61 -7.77
C LEU A 111 25.70 1.12 -7.15
N PRO A 112 26.71 0.25 -6.97
CA PRO A 112 27.99 0.71 -6.45
C PRO A 112 28.48 1.83 -7.37
N GLU A 113 28.83 2.97 -6.78
CA GLU A 113 29.43 4.10 -7.48
C GLU A 113 30.69 3.61 -8.20
N VAL A 114 30.58 3.41 -9.50
CA VAL A 114 31.74 3.24 -10.37
C VAL A 114 32.26 4.63 -10.68
N GLN A 115 33.46 4.89 -10.18
CA GLN A 115 34.24 6.11 -10.42
C GLN A 115 34.26 6.46 -11.90
N LYS A 116 33.88 7.72 -12.21
CA LYS A 116 34.03 8.32 -13.53
C LYS A 116 35.49 8.30 -13.96
N LYS A 117 35.76 7.60 -15.07
CA LYS A 117 36.81 7.96 -16.02
C LYS A 117 36.15 8.21 -17.36
N ASP A 118 36.35 9.41 -17.87
CA ASP A 118 36.02 9.80 -19.24
C ASP A 118 36.77 8.90 -20.22
N ASP A 119 36.05 8.30 -21.17
CA ASP A 119 36.21 8.57 -22.60
C ASP A 119 35.45 7.55 -23.48
N ALA A 120 34.99 8.06 -24.62
CA ALA A 120 34.36 7.40 -25.75
C ALA A 120 32.89 6.96 -25.56
N VAL A 121 32.06 7.38 -26.52
CA VAL A 121 30.67 6.96 -26.70
C VAL A 121 30.65 5.67 -27.52
N PRO A 122 30.14 4.56 -26.99
CA PRO A 122 29.56 3.49 -27.79
C PRO A 122 28.03 3.48 -27.62
N GLU A 123 27.36 3.26 -28.73
CA GLU A 123 25.92 3.04 -28.89
C GLU A 123 25.24 2.36 -27.69
N PHE A 124 24.16 2.99 -27.21
CA PHE A 124 23.23 2.43 -26.23
C PHE A 124 22.49 1.24 -26.86
N GLN A 125 23.08 0.04 -26.81
CA GLN A 125 22.29 -1.18 -26.83
C GLN A 125 21.74 -1.37 -25.42
N ALA A 126 20.47 -1.03 -25.23
CA ALA A 126 19.73 -1.37 -24.04
C ALA A 126 19.74 -2.90 -23.89
N VAL A 127 20.59 -3.40 -23.00
CA VAL A 127 20.50 -4.76 -22.51
C VAL A 127 19.22 -4.81 -21.70
N ILE A 128 18.13 -5.21 -22.33
CA ILE A 128 16.90 -5.61 -21.65
C ILE A 128 17.33 -6.75 -20.73
N ARG A 129 17.51 -6.45 -19.44
CA ARG A 129 17.50 -7.49 -18.42
C ARG A 129 16.09 -8.03 -18.46
N ASP A 130 15.91 -9.20 -19.05
CA ASP A 130 14.65 -9.95 -18.96
C ASP A 130 14.40 -10.23 -17.47
N ALA A 131 13.73 -9.29 -16.81
CA ALA A 131 13.06 -9.56 -15.56
C ALA A 131 12.00 -10.60 -15.90
N VAL A 132 12.25 -11.87 -15.55
CA VAL A 132 11.28 -12.96 -15.70
C VAL A 132 10.02 -12.56 -14.93
N HIS A 133 9.08 -11.91 -15.60
CA HIS A 133 7.79 -11.58 -15.02
C HIS A 133 7.02 -12.88 -14.90
N ALA A 134 6.63 -13.23 -13.68
CA ALA A 134 5.73 -14.34 -13.46
C ALA A 134 4.45 -14.10 -14.29
N PRO A 135 3.86 -15.15 -14.89
CA PRO A 135 2.66 -14.99 -15.70
C PRO A 135 1.54 -14.38 -14.88
N ALA A 136 0.66 -13.62 -15.53
CA ALA A 136 -0.47 -13.00 -14.86
C ALA A 136 -1.39 -14.06 -14.24
N MET A 137 -1.86 -13.81 -13.00
CA MET A 137 -2.87 -14.63 -12.36
C MET A 137 -4.25 -14.29 -12.94
N MET A 138 -4.99 -15.29 -13.41
CA MET A 138 -6.35 -15.09 -13.94
C MET A 138 -7.42 -15.65 -13.01
N ILE A 139 -8.42 -14.83 -12.67
CA ILE A 139 -9.58 -15.19 -11.86
C ILE A 139 -10.86 -15.04 -12.70
N THR A 140 -11.56 -16.14 -12.93
CA THR A 140 -12.80 -16.18 -13.72
C THR A 140 -14.06 -16.30 -12.88
N GLN A 141 -13.92 -16.47 -11.56
CA GLN A 141 -15.03 -16.60 -10.61
C GLN A 141 -15.21 -15.31 -9.79
N PRO A 142 -16.44 -14.97 -9.36
CA PRO A 142 -16.65 -13.77 -8.55
C PRO A 142 -15.87 -13.81 -7.23
N VAL A 143 -15.19 -12.71 -6.91
CA VAL A 143 -14.53 -12.53 -5.61
C VAL A 143 -15.57 -11.96 -4.63
N ARG A 144 -15.93 -12.74 -3.62
CA ARG A 144 -17.03 -12.46 -2.69
C ARG A 144 -16.55 -11.73 -1.43
N SER A 145 -17.49 -11.13 -0.70
CA SER A 145 -17.21 -10.44 0.57
C SER A 145 -16.40 -11.33 1.52
N GLY A 146 -15.37 -10.75 2.15
CA GLY A 146 -14.46 -11.45 3.06
C GLY A 146 -13.36 -12.26 2.37
N GLN A 147 -13.42 -12.47 1.05
CA GLN A 147 -12.34 -13.12 0.31
C GLN A 147 -11.18 -12.15 0.07
N ARG A 148 -9.95 -12.70 0.10
CA ARG A 148 -8.73 -12.00 -0.24
C ARG A 148 -7.97 -12.76 -1.33
N VAL A 149 -7.57 -12.06 -2.38
CA VAL A 149 -6.77 -12.60 -3.49
C VAL A 149 -5.45 -11.85 -3.57
N TYR A 150 -4.34 -12.58 -3.68
CA TYR A 150 -3.00 -12.02 -3.82
C TYR A 150 -2.31 -12.62 -5.05
N ALA A 151 -1.78 -11.77 -5.93
CA ALA A 151 -0.97 -12.15 -7.08
C ALA A 151 0.45 -11.57 -6.95
N ALA A 152 1.46 -12.42 -7.12
CA ALA A 152 2.88 -12.02 -7.19
C ALA A 152 3.27 -11.46 -8.58
N SER A 153 2.29 -11.18 -9.43
CA SER A 153 2.40 -10.68 -10.80
C SER A 153 1.17 -9.83 -11.09
N ASP A 154 0.91 -9.54 -12.37
CA ASP A 154 -0.34 -8.92 -12.79
C ASP A 154 -1.55 -9.81 -12.44
N LEU A 155 -2.66 -9.19 -12.04
CA LEU A 155 -3.91 -9.86 -11.70
C LEU A 155 -5.00 -9.50 -12.71
N VAL A 156 -5.56 -10.50 -13.38
CA VAL A 156 -6.65 -10.35 -14.33
C VAL A 156 -7.91 -11.00 -13.79
N ILE A 157 -9.00 -10.24 -13.70
CA ILE A 157 -10.28 -10.67 -13.16
C ILE A 157 -11.38 -10.48 -14.21
N LEU A 158 -12.05 -11.58 -14.59
CA LEU A 158 -13.15 -11.60 -15.57
C LEU A 158 -14.55 -11.61 -14.91
N ALA A 159 -14.60 -11.44 -13.58
CA ALA A 159 -15.82 -11.51 -12.79
C ALA A 159 -15.95 -10.33 -11.83
N GLN A 160 -17.13 -10.19 -11.21
CA GLN A 160 -17.38 -9.14 -10.25
C GLN A 160 -16.53 -9.31 -8.98
N VAL A 161 -16.01 -8.19 -8.46
CA VAL A 161 -15.40 -8.09 -7.14
C VAL A 161 -16.39 -7.43 -6.20
N SER A 162 -16.89 -8.18 -5.22
CA SER A 162 -17.97 -7.74 -4.32
C SER A 162 -17.48 -6.77 -3.25
N ALA A 163 -18.39 -5.99 -2.67
CA ALA A 163 -18.10 -5.21 -1.47
C ALA A 163 -17.56 -6.14 -0.36
N GLY A 164 -16.59 -5.66 0.41
CA GLY A 164 -15.88 -6.45 1.41
C GLY A 164 -14.84 -7.44 0.87
N ALA A 165 -14.74 -7.65 -0.45
CA ALA A 165 -13.64 -8.42 -1.06
C ALA A 165 -12.37 -7.57 -1.14
N GLU A 166 -11.21 -8.22 -1.15
CA GLU A 166 -9.90 -7.57 -1.30
C GLU A 166 -9.08 -8.28 -2.36
N ILE A 167 -8.51 -7.53 -3.29
CA ILE A 167 -7.61 -8.04 -4.31
C ILE A 167 -6.30 -7.25 -4.30
N MET A 168 -5.19 -7.96 -4.48
CA MET A 168 -3.85 -7.42 -4.34
C MET A 168 -2.94 -7.98 -5.44
N ALA A 169 -2.12 -7.12 -6.04
CA ALA A 169 -1.15 -7.51 -7.05
C ALA A 169 0.18 -6.78 -6.84
N GLU A 170 1.29 -7.49 -7.05
CA GLU A 170 2.61 -6.86 -7.10
C GLU A 170 2.78 -6.00 -8.37
N GLY A 171 2.10 -6.37 -9.46
CA GLY A 171 2.03 -5.58 -10.70
C GLY A 171 0.67 -4.93 -10.90
N ASN A 172 0.19 -4.98 -12.15
CA ASN A 172 -1.07 -4.38 -12.59
C ASN A 172 -2.30 -5.18 -12.14
N ILE A 173 -3.44 -4.49 -12.05
CA ILE A 173 -4.75 -5.13 -11.85
C ILE A 173 -5.66 -4.81 -13.04
N HIS A 174 -6.24 -5.83 -13.66
CA HIS A 174 -7.22 -5.69 -14.73
C HIS A 174 -8.54 -6.32 -14.30
N ILE A 175 -9.61 -5.53 -14.25
CA ILE A 175 -10.94 -5.99 -13.85
C ILE A 175 -11.90 -5.73 -15.00
N TYR A 176 -12.22 -6.79 -15.72
CA TYR A 176 -13.16 -6.76 -16.83
C TYR A 176 -14.61 -6.91 -16.34
N ASN A 177 -14.95 -6.24 -15.23
CA ASN A 177 -16.26 -6.24 -14.59
C ASN A 177 -16.37 -5.09 -13.57
N THR A 178 -17.44 -5.05 -12.77
CA THR A 178 -17.59 -4.11 -11.65
C THR A 178 -16.65 -4.45 -10.49
N LEU A 179 -15.88 -3.45 -10.05
CA LEU A 179 -15.13 -3.49 -8.80
C LEU A 179 -15.93 -2.76 -7.70
N ARG A 180 -16.44 -3.49 -6.70
CA ARG A 180 -17.07 -2.92 -5.49
C ARG A 180 -16.22 -3.04 -4.23
N GLY A 181 -15.31 -4.01 -4.20
CA GLY A 181 -14.42 -4.25 -3.06
C GLY A 181 -13.22 -3.30 -3.05
N ARG A 182 -12.11 -3.78 -2.49
CA ARG A 182 -10.83 -3.06 -2.41
C ARG A 182 -9.83 -3.64 -3.38
N ALA A 183 -9.10 -2.79 -4.08
CA ALA A 183 -8.07 -3.21 -5.03
C ALA A 183 -6.74 -2.46 -4.79
N LEU A 184 -5.66 -3.22 -4.64
CA LEU A 184 -4.34 -2.70 -4.33
C LEU A 184 -3.32 -3.23 -5.35
N ALA A 185 -2.90 -2.38 -6.27
CA ALA A 185 -1.88 -2.69 -7.27
C ALA A 185 -0.51 -2.13 -6.86
N GLY A 186 0.57 -2.72 -7.37
CA GLY A 186 1.92 -2.31 -7.01
C GLY A 186 2.25 -2.48 -5.52
N VAL A 187 1.75 -3.53 -4.86
CA VAL A 187 1.83 -3.65 -3.39
C VAL A 187 3.26 -3.76 -2.82
N GLN A 188 4.25 -4.03 -3.66
CA GLN A 188 5.68 -3.97 -3.30
C GLN A 188 6.31 -2.59 -3.53
N GLY A 189 5.50 -1.55 -3.74
CA GLY A 189 5.97 -0.19 -3.97
C GLY A 189 6.22 0.15 -5.45
N ASP A 190 5.68 -0.63 -6.38
CA ASP A 190 5.75 -0.32 -7.81
C ASP A 190 4.80 0.85 -8.14
N ILE A 191 5.40 2.03 -8.31
CA ILE A 191 4.69 3.27 -8.63
C ILE A 191 4.18 3.32 -10.08
N GLU A 192 4.71 2.48 -10.97
CA GLU A 192 4.32 2.41 -12.37
C GLU A 192 3.13 1.45 -12.60
N ALA A 193 2.78 0.66 -11.58
CA ALA A 193 1.62 -0.23 -11.62
C ALA A 193 0.33 0.53 -11.89
N ARG A 194 -0.58 -0.13 -12.61
CA ARG A 194 -1.87 0.42 -13.02
C ARG A 194 -3.01 -0.48 -12.63
N LEU A 195 -4.17 0.13 -12.41
CA LEU A 195 -5.43 -0.58 -12.24
C LEU A 195 -6.38 -0.18 -13.37
N PHE A 196 -6.95 -1.18 -14.05
CA PHE A 196 -7.94 -1.01 -15.10
C PHE A 196 -9.26 -1.62 -14.66
N CYS A 197 -10.37 -0.93 -14.85
CA CYS A 197 -11.68 -1.41 -14.45
C CYS A 197 -12.77 -0.94 -15.40
N LEU A 198 -13.70 -1.83 -15.79
CA LEU A 198 -14.84 -1.46 -16.64
C LEU A 198 -15.93 -0.66 -15.91
N ASP A 199 -16.04 -0.81 -14.60
CA ASP A 199 -17.04 -0.14 -13.77
C ASP A 199 -16.51 0.01 -12.33
N LEU A 200 -15.88 1.15 -12.07
CA LEU A 200 -15.22 1.45 -10.80
C LEU A 200 -16.23 1.95 -9.75
N GLN A 201 -16.56 1.09 -8.78
CA GLN A 201 -17.44 1.39 -7.65
C GLN A 201 -16.78 0.96 -6.32
N ALA A 202 -15.45 1.04 -6.27
CA ALA A 202 -14.63 0.46 -5.23
C ALA A 202 -14.86 1.12 -3.86
N GLU A 203 -14.69 0.34 -2.79
CA GLU A 203 -14.50 0.86 -1.44
C GLU A 203 -13.17 1.62 -1.33
N LEU A 204 -12.13 1.11 -2.00
CA LEU A 204 -10.78 1.66 -2.01
C LEU A 204 -10.02 1.18 -3.25
N VAL A 205 -9.24 2.08 -3.85
CA VAL A 205 -8.20 1.73 -4.83
C VAL A 205 -6.85 2.26 -4.36
N SER A 206 -5.79 1.49 -4.57
CA SER A 206 -4.41 1.90 -4.27
C SER A 206 -3.43 1.51 -5.37
N ILE A 207 -2.43 2.37 -5.57
CA ILE A 207 -1.20 2.12 -6.32
C ILE A 207 -0.03 2.44 -5.40
N ALA A 208 0.89 1.48 -5.19
CA ALA A 208 2.08 1.65 -4.35
C ALA A 208 1.82 2.23 -2.94
N GLY A 209 0.68 1.88 -2.32
CA GLY A 209 0.30 2.35 -0.99
C GLY A 209 -0.35 3.73 -0.94
N ILE A 210 -0.34 4.50 -2.03
CA ILE A 210 -1.18 5.69 -2.18
C ILE A 210 -2.59 5.24 -2.54
N TYR A 211 -3.61 5.75 -1.87
CA TYR A 211 -4.98 5.26 -2.02
C TYR A 211 -6.02 6.37 -2.09
N LYS A 212 -7.17 6.05 -2.70
CA LYS A 212 -8.42 6.82 -2.67
C LYS A 212 -9.54 5.95 -2.14
N THR A 213 -10.39 6.50 -1.28
CA THR A 213 -11.55 5.80 -0.71
C THR A 213 -12.81 6.08 -1.54
N ILE A 214 -13.89 5.37 -1.25
CA ILE A 214 -15.20 5.57 -1.90
C ILE A 214 -15.64 7.04 -1.96
N GLU A 215 -15.25 7.87 -0.99
CA GLU A 215 -15.60 9.30 -0.96
C GLU A 215 -14.89 10.08 -2.07
N ASP A 216 -13.62 9.78 -2.31
CA ASP A 216 -12.83 10.37 -3.39
C ASP A 216 -13.27 9.89 -4.78
N LEU A 217 -14.07 8.82 -4.85
CA LEU A 217 -14.52 8.15 -6.07
C LEU A 217 -15.95 8.52 -6.48
N LYS A 218 -16.69 9.29 -5.67
CA LYS A 218 -18.13 9.57 -5.89
C LYS A 218 -18.45 10.26 -7.22
N GLU A 219 -17.53 11.07 -7.72
CA GLU A 219 -17.71 11.85 -8.95
C GLU A 219 -17.41 11.05 -10.23
N ILE A 220 -16.92 9.80 -10.09
CA ILE A 220 -16.56 8.98 -11.24
C ILE A 220 -17.83 8.42 -11.89
N SER A 221 -17.92 8.61 -13.20
CA SER A 221 -19.00 8.06 -14.01
C SER A 221 -19.06 6.54 -13.88
N ARG A 222 -20.22 6.01 -13.44
CA ARG A 222 -20.45 4.56 -13.41
C ARG A 222 -20.49 3.96 -14.80
N LYS A 223 -20.20 2.65 -14.89
CA LYS A 223 -20.23 1.87 -16.14
C LYS A 223 -19.34 2.43 -17.26
N LYS A 224 -18.29 3.17 -16.89
CA LYS A 224 -17.26 3.61 -17.83
C LYS A 224 -15.94 2.92 -17.51
N PRO A 225 -15.24 2.43 -18.54
CA PRO A 225 -13.88 1.94 -18.38
C PRO A 225 -12.96 3.07 -17.87
N VAL A 226 -12.15 2.76 -16.87
CA VAL A 226 -11.18 3.68 -16.28
C VAL A 226 -9.82 3.02 -16.10
N GLN A 227 -8.78 3.84 -16.10
CA GLN A 227 -7.46 3.53 -15.60
C GLN A 227 -7.17 4.36 -14.35
N VAL A 228 -6.56 3.73 -13.34
CA VAL A 228 -6.03 4.33 -12.13
C VAL A 228 -4.51 4.17 -12.12
N TYR A 229 -3.78 5.25 -11.86
CA TYR A 229 -2.31 5.28 -11.89
C TYR A 229 -1.76 6.43 -11.03
N LEU A 230 -0.46 6.42 -10.74
CA LEU A 230 0.20 7.54 -10.08
C LEU A 230 0.78 8.54 -11.08
N ARG A 231 0.59 9.83 -10.79
CA ARG A 231 1.31 10.93 -11.42
C ARG A 231 1.63 11.97 -10.35
N ASP A 232 2.89 12.39 -10.25
CA ASP A 232 3.35 13.38 -9.27
C ASP A 232 2.89 13.03 -7.84
N GLN A 233 3.02 11.75 -7.46
CA GLN A 233 2.60 11.18 -6.17
C GLN A 233 1.08 11.25 -5.87
N ALA A 234 0.27 11.70 -6.83
CA ALA A 234 -1.19 11.72 -6.73
C ALA A 234 -1.82 10.55 -7.51
N LEU A 235 -2.89 9.98 -6.94
CA LEU A 235 -3.67 8.95 -7.61
C LEU A 235 -4.62 9.59 -8.64
N ILE A 236 -4.35 9.34 -9.92
CA ILE A 236 -5.14 9.83 -11.06
C ILE A 236 -6.10 8.74 -11.52
N ILE A 237 -7.32 9.15 -11.84
CA ILE A 237 -8.37 8.29 -12.38
C ILE A 237 -8.79 8.90 -13.70
N GLN A 238 -8.59 8.15 -14.77
CA GLN A 238 -8.82 8.59 -16.15
C GLN A 238 -9.81 7.66 -16.83
N GLU A 239 -10.86 8.21 -17.42
CA GLU A 239 -11.76 7.45 -18.29
C GLU A 239 -11.00 6.99 -19.55
N LEU A 240 -11.18 5.72 -19.93
CA LEU A 240 -10.65 5.17 -21.17
C LEU A 240 -11.69 5.40 -22.27
N SER A 241 -11.27 6.07 -23.34
CA SER A 241 -12.08 6.37 -24.53
C SER A 241 -12.25 5.17 -25.45
#